data_AF-A0A1I4VGI5-F1
#
_entry.id   AF-A0A1I4VGI5-F1
#
_cell.length_a   1.000
_cell.length_b   1.000
_cell.length_c   1.000
_cell.angle_alpha   90.00
_cell.angle_beta   90.00
_cell.angle_gamma   90.00
#
_symmetry.space_group_name_H-M   'P 1'
#
loop_
_entity.id
_entity.type
_entity.pdbx_description
1 polymer ?
#
loop_
_entity_poly.entity_id
_entity_poly.type
_entity_poly.pdbx_seq_one_letter_code
_entity_poly.pdbx_strand_id
1 'polypeptide(L)'
;MSNTLGLLETNDFPTSGITPTGIVTLIDSRTKELVNFEKVTTGSPTVDGVMYLEKNGFKYARVHNGVINPEWFGPGKTHVELQAAINAANINDTILIRGKYRCSEQITITKCAIMLLGQNYINGNDDGKNEGSRIIFNDFTDQTVDSCIKAAVSLCIKNLVIFGNELPGKTGVKLDGNGLASITLDSAVVQNFEVGVKVRKGYYNRFVNSYIGYCSTCLVLENCYNATASSLSIRAGYGGSTALTNIGILLLDGTNLNLFGGSVESFSDAGIILSSSRISCMGIYFEGEKADDQASCIKVLDNNCRVMAANCHTYLKIGHSSSFVRIPSTVTSAHVYSKNNQFEYTDGWYTSVYKFEATNFEGYTIDISGDNYKNDVIAGSSYISITPSLLKKGKGMIQITYPTGHELAGTHLSNLNTVSPYQYNAVTGAQNGMITTFANSGYPGDDGASLYGTIGYTPYTAVYDNGAWKKIPKL
;
A
#
# COMPACT_ATOMS: atom_id res chain seq x y z
N MET A 1 31.95 17.21 -48.57
CA MET A 1 30.91 16.57 -49.41
C MET A 1 30.18 15.57 -48.53
N SER A 2 28.94 15.86 -48.15
CA SER A 2 28.12 15.05 -47.23
C SER A 2 27.23 14.11 -48.04
N ASN A 3 27.37 12.80 -47.86
CA ASN A 3 26.45 11.78 -48.37
C ASN A 3 25.16 11.76 -47.53
N THR A 4 24.42 12.87 -47.55
CA THR A 4 23.06 12.89 -47.02
C THR A 4 22.18 12.24 -48.09
N LEU A 5 21.72 11.01 -47.84
CA LEU A 5 20.62 10.40 -48.59
C LEU A 5 19.55 11.49 -48.79
N GLY A 6 19.16 11.80 -50.04
CA GLY A 6 18.24 12.89 -50.40
C GLY A 6 16.80 12.63 -49.97
N LEU A 7 16.60 12.24 -48.72
CA LEU A 7 15.31 11.95 -48.10
C LEU A 7 14.67 13.25 -47.64
N LEU A 8 13.36 13.33 -47.80
CA LEU A 8 12.55 14.49 -47.43
C LEU A 8 12.19 14.45 -45.95
N GLU A 9 12.05 15.62 -45.32
CA GLU A 9 11.52 15.69 -43.97
C GLU A 9 10.01 15.43 -43.94
N THR A 10 9.44 15.05 -42.80
CA THR A 10 7.98 14.81 -42.66
C THR A 10 7.14 16.03 -43.03
N ASN A 11 7.67 17.24 -42.82
CA ASN A 11 7.01 18.49 -43.23
C ASN A 11 7.14 18.76 -44.74
N ASP A 12 8.19 18.21 -45.35
CA ASP A 12 8.49 18.34 -46.77
C ASP A 12 7.93 17.17 -47.58
N PHE A 13 6.98 16.41 -46.99
CA PHE A 13 6.39 15.26 -47.64
C PHE A 13 5.84 15.68 -49.00
N PRO A 14 6.39 15.12 -50.09
CA PRO A 14 6.25 15.73 -51.41
C PRO A 14 4.80 15.61 -51.85
N THR A 15 4.25 16.68 -52.41
CA THR A 15 2.87 16.68 -52.93
C THR A 15 2.74 15.96 -54.29
N SER A 16 3.85 15.60 -54.95
CA SER A 16 3.88 14.91 -56.26
C SER A 16 4.82 13.69 -56.30
N GLY A 17 4.51 12.66 -57.09
CA GLY A 17 5.48 11.58 -57.44
C GLY A 17 5.68 10.37 -56.50
N ILE A 18 4.77 10.07 -55.55
CA ILE A 18 4.85 8.80 -54.78
C ILE A 18 4.01 7.74 -55.49
N THR A 19 4.60 6.58 -55.79
CA THR A 19 3.88 5.43 -56.31
C THR A 19 2.87 4.91 -55.28
N PRO A 20 1.60 4.66 -55.63
CA PRO A 20 0.54 4.25 -54.70
C PRO A 20 0.72 2.88 -54.01
N THR A 21 1.89 2.25 -54.16
CA THR A 21 2.25 0.91 -53.71
C THR A 21 3.61 1.00 -53.01
N GLY A 22 3.63 0.99 -51.67
CA GLY A 22 4.88 0.87 -50.93
C GLY A 22 4.92 1.56 -49.57
N ILE A 23 6.10 1.41 -48.95
CA ILE A 23 6.57 2.14 -47.77
C ILE A 23 7.24 3.43 -48.26
N VAL A 24 6.96 4.55 -47.62
CA VAL A 24 7.67 5.81 -47.85
C VAL A 24 8.55 6.12 -46.64
N THR A 25 9.85 6.27 -46.87
CA THR A 25 10.81 6.63 -45.83
C THR A 25 11.09 8.12 -45.85
N LEU A 26 10.96 8.79 -44.70
CA LEU A 26 11.18 10.21 -44.50
C LEU A 26 12.14 10.43 -43.32
N ILE A 27 12.65 11.65 -43.20
CA ILE A 27 13.31 12.14 -41.98
C ILE A 27 12.25 12.83 -41.13
N ASP A 28 12.06 12.42 -39.88
CA ASP A 28 11.17 13.11 -38.97
C ASP A 28 11.69 14.55 -38.74
N SER A 29 10.89 15.56 -39.08
CA SER A 29 11.34 16.95 -39.07
C SER A 29 11.74 17.46 -37.69
N ARG A 30 11.26 16.82 -36.62
CA ARG A 30 11.51 17.18 -35.21
C ARG A 30 12.70 16.45 -34.64
N THR A 31 12.71 15.12 -34.78
CA THR A 31 13.71 14.25 -34.15
C THR A 31 14.90 13.97 -35.06
N LYS A 32 14.77 14.23 -36.36
CA LYS A 32 15.74 13.89 -37.42
C LYS A 32 15.99 12.38 -37.56
N GLU A 33 15.11 11.54 -37.00
CA GLU A 33 15.14 10.09 -37.13
C GLU A 33 14.53 9.65 -38.48
N LEU A 34 15.00 8.55 -39.07
CA LEU A 34 14.35 7.97 -40.25
C LEU A 34 13.05 7.27 -39.84
N VAL A 35 11.98 7.51 -40.59
CA VAL A 35 10.64 6.99 -40.31
C VAL A 35 9.98 6.48 -41.57
N ASN A 36 9.27 5.36 -41.45
CA ASN A 36 8.52 4.75 -42.53
C ASN A 36 7.02 5.07 -42.39
N PHE A 37 6.37 5.24 -43.54
CA PHE A 37 4.93 5.42 -43.65
C PHE A 37 4.36 4.41 -44.64
N GLU A 38 3.26 3.77 -44.26
CA GLU A 38 2.58 2.75 -45.05
C GLU A 38 1.19 3.22 -45.48
N LYS A 39 0.78 2.86 -46.69
CA LYS A 39 -0.55 3.23 -47.20
C LYS A 39 -1.65 2.62 -46.33
N VAL A 40 -2.58 3.46 -45.91
CA VAL A 40 -3.78 3.02 -45.18
C VAL A 40 -4.69 2.27 -46.14
N THR A 41 -4.94 1.00 -45.84
CA THR A 41 -5.82 0.12 -46.64
C THR A 41 -7.23 -0.02 -46.06
N THR A 42 -7.41 0.32 -44.78
CA THR A 42 -8.69 0.23 -44.07
C THR A 42 -8.90 1.43 -43.14
N GLY A 43 -10.15 1.90 -43.04
CA GLY A 43 -10.52 3.03 -42.20
C GLY A 43 -10.32 4.40 -42.87
N SER A 44 -10.57 5.47 -42.12
CA SER A 44 -10.45 6.85 -42.59
C SER A 44 -9.88 7.74 -41.49
N PRO A 45 -8.59 7.58 -41.14
CA PRO A 45 -7.96 8.33 -40.06
C PRO A 45 -7.90 9.83 -40.39
N THR A 46 -7.90 10.66 -39.35
CA THR A 46 -7.67 12.10 -39.48
C THR A 46 -6.19 12.36 -39.74
N VAL A 47 -5.90 13.21 -40.72
CA VAL A 47 -4.53 13.60 -41.08
C VAL A 47 -4.03 14.63 -40.06
N ASP A 48 -2.94 14.31 -39.38
CA ASP A 48 -2.36 15.13 -38.30
C ASP A 48 -0.92 15.59 -38.60
N GLY A 49 -0.34 15.16 -39.72
CA GLY A 49 1.02 15.52 -40.11
C GLY A 49 2.12 14.76 -39.35
N VAL A 50 1.74 13.85 -38.43
CA VAL A 50 2.68 13.12 -37.56
C VAL A 50 2.46 11.61 -37.67
N MET A 51 1.27 11.14 -37.34
CA MET A 51 0.86 9.74 -37.44
C MET A 51 0.23 9.43 -38.78
N TYR A 52 -0.45 10.40 -39.38
CA TYR A 52 -1.12 10.24 -40.66
C TYR A 52 -0.80 11.40 -41.61
N LEU A 53 -0.36 11.03 -42.81
CA LEU A 53 -0.09 11.94 -43.93
C LEU A 53 -1.10 11.67 -45.05
N GLU A 54 -1.40 12.66 -45.88
CA GLU A 54 -2.27 12.51 -47.05
C GLU A 54 -1.60 13.03 -48.32
N LYS A 55 -1.81 12.29 -49.42
CA LYS A 55 -1.39 12.69 -50.76
C LYS A 55 -2.33 12.11 -51.81
N ASN A 56 -2.84 12.96 -52.69
CA ASN A 56 -3.72 12.59 -53.81
C ASN A 56 -4.91 11.71 -53.36
N GLY A 57 -5.50 12.03 -52.21
CA GLY A 57 -6.61 11.27 -51.61
C GLY A 57 -6.22 9.93 -50.96
N PHE A 58 -4.94 9.53 -51.00
CA PHE A 58 -4.42 8.37 -50.27
C PHE A 58 -3.82 8.81 -48.94
N LYS A 59 -4.17 8.09 -47.87
CA LYS A 59 -3.62 8.31 -46.53
C LYS A 59 -2.50 7.31 -46.26
N TYR A 60 -1.49 7.75 -45.52
CA TYR A 60 -0.35 6.95 -45.10
C TYR A 60 -0.20 7.05 -43.58
N ALA A 61 0.00 5.92 -42.91
CA ALA A 61 0.18 5.81 -41.47
C ALA A 61 1.65 5.62 -41.11
N ARG A 62 2.11 6.27 -40.05
CA ARG A 62 3.45 6.12 -39.49
C ARG A 62 3.64 4.70 -38.95
N VAL A 63 4.72 4.04 -39.36
CA VAL A 63 5.13 2.75 -38.78
C VAL A 63 5.84 3.03 -37.47
N HIS A 64 5.19 2.70 -36.35
CA HIS A 64 5.69 2.99 -35.01
C HIS A 64 5.93 1.72 -34.15
N ASN A 65 5.58 0.53 -34.65
CA ASN A 65 5.84 -0.76 -34.00
C ASN A 65 5.47 -0.81 -32.51
N GLY A 66 4.34 -0.20 -32.14
CA GLY A 66 3.86 -0.16 -30.77
C GLY A 66 4.59 0.82 -29.83
N VAL A 67 5.48 1.67 -30.34
CA VAL A 67 6.20 2.69 -29.53
C VAL A 67 6.00 4.07 -30.13
N ILE A 68 5.49 5.02 -29.33
CA ILE A 68 5.25 6.41 -29.73
C ILE A 68 6.15 7.33 -28.90
N ASN A 69 6.81 8.26 -29.58
CA ASN A 69 7.63 9.28 -28.94
C ASN A 69 6.86 10.61 -28.90
N PRO A 70 6.61 11.21 -27.71
CA PRO A 70 5.96 12.52 -27.62
C PRO A 70 6.64 13.62 -28.45
N GLU A 71 7.95 13.55 -28.63
CA GLU A 71 8.73 14.53 -29.38
C GLU A 71 8.37 14.60 -30.87
N TRP A 72 7.68 13.59 -31.41
CA TRP A 72 7.13 13.64 -32.76
C TRP A 72 6.05 14.72 -32.91
N PHE A 73 5.37 15.06 -31.82
CA PHE A 73 4.28 16.05 -31.78
C PHE A 73 4.77 17.46 -31.43
N GLY A 74 6.02 17.62 -30.98
CA GLY A 74 6.61 18.92 -30.67
C GLY A 74 7.87 18.83 -29.81
N PRO A 75 8.71 19.88 -29.78
CA PRO A 75 9.93 19.89 -28.98
C PRO A 75 9.72 20.31 -27.51
N GLY A 76 8.50 20.69 -27.11
CA GLY A 76 8.26 21.39 -25.84
C GLY A 76 8.48 20.54 -24.59
N LYS A 77 8.34 19.21 -24.71
CA LYS A 77 8.31 18.27 -23.56
C LYS A 77 7.33 18.73 -22.48
N THR A 78 6.09 18.98 -22.91
CA THR A 78 5.02 19.42 -22.02
C THR A 78 3.85 18.43 -22.01
N HIS A 79 2.79 18.77 -21.28
CA HIS A 79 1.52 18.05 -21.32
C HIS A 79 0.92 18.02 -22.74
N VAL A 80 1.18 19.03 -23.59
CA VAL A 80 0.63 19.12 -24.95
C VAL A 80 1.12 17.96 -25.81
N GLU A 81 2.44 17.79 -25.91
CA GLU A 81 3.03 16.72 -26.72
C GLU A 81 2.72 15.33 -26.16
N LEU A 82 2.72 15.21 -24.83
CA LEU A 82 2.43 13.94 -24.17
C LEU A 82 0.96 13.53 -24.36
N GLN A 83 0.01 14.46 -24.23
CA GLN A 83 -1.41 14.21 -24.49
C GLN A 83 -1.66 13.87 -25.97
N ALA A 84 -0.97 14.55 -26.90
CA ALA A 84 -1.06 14.25 -28.33
C ALA A 84 -0.59 12.82 -28.64
N ALA A 85 0.53 12.38 -28.06
CA ALA A 85 1.01 11.01 -28.20
C ALA A 85 0.03 9.97 -27.62
N ILE A 86 -0.57 10.26 -26.46
CA ILE A 86 -1.59 9.40 -25.84
C ILE A 86 -2.84 9.32 -26.71
N ASN A 87 -3.28 10.43 -27.30
CA ASN A 87 -4.45 10.46 -28.18
C ASN A 87 -4.22 9.64 -29.47
N ALA A 88 -2.99 9.67 -29.99
CA ALA A 88 -2.55 8.91 -31.15
C ALA A 88 -2.46 7.40 -30.89
N ALA A 89 -2.21 6.98 -29.65
CA ALA A 89 -1.95 5.60 -29.28
C ALA A 89 -3.09 4.63 -29.61
N ASN A 90 -2.70 3.39 -29.92
CA ASN A 90 -3.54 2.20 -29.98
C ASN A 90 -3.39 1.37 -28.70
N ILE A 91 -4.27 0.37 -28.56
CA ILE A 91 -4.23 -0.54 -27.41
C ILE A 91 -2.86 -1.22 -27.29
N ASN A 92 -2.30 -1.21 -26.08
CA ASN A 92 -1.00 -1.75 -25.71
C ASN A 92 0.22 -1.02 -26.29
N ASP A 93 0.03 0.14 -26.92
CA ASP A 93 1.15 0.98 -27.31
C ASP A 93 1.90 1.51 -26.07
N THR A 94 3.20 1.75 -26.27
CA THR A 94 4.10 2.34 -25.29
C THR A 94 4.41 3.78 -25.67
N ILE A 95 4.17 4.71 -24.76
CA ILE A 95 4.62 6.09 -24.85
C ILE A 95 5.98 6.19 -24.18
N LEU A 96 7.02 6.48 -24.95
CA LEU A 96 8.39 6.55 -24.47
C LEU A 96 8.73 7.96 -23.95
N ILE A 97 8.94 8.09 -22.65
CA ILE A 97 9.22 9.36 -21.97
C ILE A 97 10.72 9.58 -21.91
N ARG A 98 11.24 10.45 -22.78
CA ARG A 98 12.68 10.76 -22.85
C ARG A 98 12.99 12.10 -22.16
N GLY A 99 13.71 12.06 -21.04
CA GLY A 99 14.05 13.29 -20.32
C GLY A 99 12.93 13.82 -19.42
N LYS A 100 12.96 15.12 -19.13
CA LYS A 100 12.04 15.79 -18.20
C LYS A 100 10.91 16.49 -18.95
N TYR A 101 9.67 16.12 -18.64
CA TYR A 101 8.46 16.77 -19.13
C TYR A 101 7.89 17.66 -18.04
N ARG A 102 7.53 18.90 -18.39
CA ARG A 102 6.89 19.86 -17.47
C ARG A 102 5.43 20.02 -17.84
N CYS A 103 4.56 19.61 -16.95
CA CYS A 103 3.12 19.57 -17.17
C CYS A 103 2.43 20.57 -16.24
N SER A 104 1.60 21.42 -16.83
CA SER A 104 0.76 22.41 -16.15
C SER A 104 -0.73 22.04 -16.20
N GLU A 105 -1.08 20.95 -16.91
CA GLU A 105 -2.44 20.47 -17.07
C GLU A 105 -2.50 18.96 -16.85
N GLN A 106 -3.72 18.44 -16.65
CA GLN A 106 -3.96 17.03 -16.45
C GLN A 106 -3.73 16.24 -17.73
N ILE A 107 -3.04 15.12 -17.58
CA ILE A 107 -2.92 14.10 -18.62
C ILE A 107 -4.06 13.11 -18.47
N THR A 108 -4.84 12.91 -19.53
CA THR A 108 -6.02 12.06 -19.54
C THR A 108 -5.83 10.85 -20.46
N ILE A 109 -6.09 9.65 -19.92
CA ILE A 109 -5.92 8.36 -20.60
C ILE A 109 -7.26 7.62 -20.55
N THR A 110 -8.09 7.79 -21.58
CA THR A 110 -9.46 7.24 -21.63
C THR A 110 -9.72 6.35 -22.85
N LYS A 111 -8.91 6.47 -23.90
CA LYS A 111 -9.14 5.80 -25.19
C LYS A 111 -8.82 4.30 -25.14
N CYS A 112 -7.63 3.94 -24.69
CA CYS A 112 -7.17 2.55 -24.71
C CYS A 112 -6.05 2.33 -23.69
N ALA A 113 -5.83 1.06 -23.33
CA ALA A 113 -4.77 0.70 -22.40
C ALA A 113 -3.39 0.99 -23.02
N ILE A 114 -2.50 1.61 -22.26
CA ILE A 114 -1.16 2.00 -22.72
C ILE A 114 -0.10 1.80 -21.62
N MET A 115 1.17 1.84 -22.03
CA MET A 115 2.32 1.95 -21.14
C MET A 115 2.96 3.34 -21.24
N LEU A 116 3.31 3.96 -20.12
CA LEU A 116 4.25 5.07 -20.04
C LEU A 116 5.61 4.51 -19.59
N LEU A 117 6.62 4.59 -20.44
CA LEU A 117 7.94 3.98 -20.21
C LEU A 117 9.02 5.05 -20.16
N GLY A 118 9.75 5.16 -19.04
CA GLY A 118 10.98 5.92 -18.99
C GLY A 118 12.21 5.12 -19.45
N GLN A 119 13.30 5.83 -19.74
CA GLN A 119 14.50 5.25 -20.36
C GLN A 119 15.47 4.61 -19.36
N ASN A 120 15.44 5.05 -18.10
CA ASN A 120 16.41 4.64 -17.10
C ASN A 120 15.77 3.67 -16.11
N TYR A 121 16.54 2.68 -15.68
CA TYR A 121 16.10 1.78 -14.63
C TYR A 121 15.98 2.52 -13.31
N ILE A 122 14.83 2.39 -12.66
CA ILE A 122 14.57 2.96 -11.33
C ILE A 122 14.60 1.84 -10.30
N ASN A 123 15.33 2.09 -9.22
CA ASN A 123 15.25 1.27 -8.01
C ASN A 123 14.07 1.75 -7.14
N GLY A 124 13.17 0.84 -6.75
CA GLY A 124 12.00 1.16 -5.93
C GLY A 124 12.31 1.69 -4.53
N ASN A 125 13.57 1.62 -4.09
CA ASN A 125 14.03 2.20 -2.83
C ASN A 125 14.71 3.58 -2.99
N ASP A 126 14.88 4.08 -4.23
CA ASP A 126 15.42 5.41 -4.51
C ASP A 126 14.24 6.41 -4.64
N ASP A 127 14.41 7.62 -4.10
CA ASP A 127 13.46 8.73 -4.25
C ASP A 127 13.48 9.34 -5.66
N GLY A 128 14.26 8.77 -6.60
CA GLY A 128 14.28 9.12 -8.00
C GLY A 128 15.02 10.43 -8.30
N LYS A 129 15.85 10.93 -7.37
CA LYS A 129 16.60 12.19 -7.54
C LYS A 129 17.59 12.20 -8.70
N ASN A 130 18.05 11.05 -9.16
CA ASN A 130 19.05 10.93 -10.24
C ASN A 130 18.45 10.57 -11.62
N GLU A 131 17.13 10.41 -11.73
CA GLU A 131 16.53 9.87 -12.96
C GLU A 131 16.42 10.86 -14.10
N GLY A 132 16.76 10.41 -15.32
CA GLY A 132 16.60 11.20 -16.56
C GLY A 132 15.14 11.33 -17.03
N SER A 133 14.31 10.28 -16.90
CA SER A 133 12.92 10.27 -17.39
C SER A 133 11.94 10.68 -16.30
N ARG A 134 11.33 11.86 -16.43
CA ARG A 134 10.40 12.40 -15.43
C ARG A 134 9.22 13.13 -16.05
N ILE A 135 8.07 13.06 -15.39
CA ILE A 135 6.95 13.97 -15.58
C ILE A 135 6.80 14.81 -14.32
N ILE A 136 6.88 16.12 -14.47
CA ILE A 136 6.94 17.08 -13.37
C ILE A 136 5.71 18.00 -13.43
N PHE A 137 4.97 18.08 -12.34
CA PHE A 137 3.78 18.91 -12.18
C PHE A 137 4.03 20.01 -11.15
N ASN A 138 4.25 21.24 -11.61
CA ASN A 138 4.65 22.36 -10.74
C ASN A 138 3.68 23.54 -10.75
N ASP A 139 2.95 23.77 -11.84
CA ASP A 139 2.14 24.98 -12.06
C ASP A 139 0.79 24.62 -12.67
N PHE A 140 -0.03 23.87 -11.92
CA PHE A 140 -1.33 23.44 -12.42
C PHE A 140 -2.23 24.65 -12.69
N THR A 141 -2.65 24.85 -13.94
CA THR A 141 -3.49 26.00 -14.33
C THR A 141 -4.91 25.83 -13.84
N ASP A 142 -5.44 24.60 -13.93
CA ASP A 142 -6.78 24.25 -13.49
C ASP A 142 -6.81 23.77 -12.03
N GLN A 143 -7.27 24.64 -11.14
CA GLN A 143 -7.39 24.33 -9.71
C GLN A 143 -8.52 23.33 -9.41
N THR A 144 -9.49 23.13 -10.31
CA THR A 144 -10.65 22.25 -10.11
C THR A 144 -10.35 20.78 -10.35
N VAL A 145 -9.30 20.47 -11.12
CA VAL A 145 -8.92 19.11 -11.45
C VAL A 145 -8.26 18.41 -10.25
N ASP A 146 -8.69 17.21 -9.90
CA ASP A 146 -8.24 16.51 -8.69
C ASP A 146 -7.02 15.59 -8.88
N SER A 147 -6.51 15.43 -10.11
CA SER A 147 -5.33 14.60 -10.36
C SER A 147 -4.46 15.05 -11.52
N CYS A 148 -3.17 14.76 -11.44
CA CYS A 148 -2.19 15.12 -12.47
C CYS A 148 -2.21 14.16 -13.66
N ILE A 149 -2.33 12.86 -13.41
CA ILE A 149 -2.62 11.85 -14.42
C ILE A 149 -3.94 11.17 -14.06
N LYS A 150 -4.87 11.12 -15.02
CA LYS A 150 -6.16 10.44 -14.87
C LYS A 150 -6.34 9.39 -15.94
N ALA A 151 -6.58 8.15 -15.52
CA ALA A 151 -6.91 7.04 -16.40
C ALA A 151 -8.33 6.51 -16.13
N ALA A 152 -9.01 6.08 -17.20
CA ALA A 152 -10.26 5.32 -17.14
C ALA A 152 -10.13 3.90 -17.73
N VAL A 153 -8.94 3.58 -18.24
CA VAL A 153 -8.53 2.31 -18.84
C VAL A 153 -7.22 1.86 -18.19
N SER A 154 -6.77 0.64 -18.47
CA SER A 154 -5.54 0.13 -17.85
C SER A 154 -4.32 0.98 -18.19
N LEU A 155 -3.48 1.23 -17.19
CA LEU A 155 -2.29 2.06 -17.30
C LEU A 155 -1.10 1.33 -16.67
N CYS A 156 -0.06 1.12 -17.45
CA CYS A 156 1.23 0.67 -16.94
C CYS A 156 2.21 1.86 -16.92
N ILE A 157 2.83 2.13 -15.78
CA ILE A 157 3.90 3.11 -15.65
C ILE A 157 5.16 2.34 -15.25
N LYS A 158 6.20 2.48 -16.07
CA LYS A 158 7.45 1.75 -15.89
C LYS A 158 8.66 2.64 -16.02
N ASN A 159 9.65 2.45 -15.14
CA ASN A 159 10.94 3.15 -15.20
C ASN A 159 10.79 4.68 -15.25
N LEU A 160 9.77 5.22 -14.57
CA LEU A 160 9.37 6.62 -14.69
C LEU A 160 9.16 7.27 -13.31
N VAL A 161 9.64 8.51 -13.18
CA VAL A 161 9.35 9.37 -12.03
C VAL A 161 8.21 10.33 -12.36
N ILE A 162 7.19 10.35 -11.50
CA ILE A 162 6.10 11.32 -11.52
C ILE A 162 6.22 12.16 -10.26
N PHE A 163 6.41 13.46 -10.44
CA PHE A 163 6.79 14.38 -9.38
C PHE A 163 5.79 15.53 -9.29
N GLY A 164 5.23 15.76 -8.10
CA GLY A 164 4.44 16.94 -7.78
C GLY A 164 5.29 17.99 -7.05
N ASN A 165 4.84 19.23 -7.04
CA ASN A 165 5.43 20.30 -6.23
C ASN A 165 4.57 20.60 -5.00
N GLU A 166 4.26 19.56 -4.21
CA GLU A 166 3.41 19.66 -3.00
C GLU A 166 2.03 20.27 -3.29
N LEU A 167 1.44 19.88 -4.42
CA LEU A 167 0.19 20.46 -4.93
C LEU A 167 -0.99 20.10 -4.01
N PRO A 168 -1.58 21.05 -3.26
CA PRO A 168 -2.70 20.76 -2.38
C PRO A 168 -3.92 20.29 -3.17
N GLY A 169 -4.64 19.30 -2.63
CA GLY A 169 -5.83 18.70 -3.23
C GLY A 169 -5.58 17.84 -4.47
N LYS A 170 -4.31 17.62 -4.86
CA LYS A 170 -3.99 16.86 -6.07
C LYS A 170 -3.57 15.42 -5.76
N THR A 171 -4.10 14.51 -6.58
CA THR A 171 -3.63 13.14 -6.69
C THR A 171 -2.57 13.04 -7.80
N GLY A 172 -1.44 12.40 -7.56
CA GLY A 172 -0.42 12.20 -8.59
C GLY A 172 -0.93 11.35 -9.75
N VAL A 173 -1.33 10.12 -9.46
CA VAL A 173 -1.92 9.19 -10.44
C VAL A 173 -3.27 8.67 -9.95
N LYS A 174 -4.30 8.87 -10.77
CA LYS A 174 -5.66 8.42 -10.48
C LYS A 174 -6.17 7.47 -11.55
N LEU A 175 -6.65 6.30 -11.14
CA LEU A 175 -7.39 5.37 -12.00
C LEU A 175 -8.85 5.29 -11.54
N ASP A 176 -9.76 5.81 -12.35
CA ASP A 176 -11.21 5.66 -12.20
C ASP A 176 -11.68 4.49 -13.08
N GLY A 177 -11.50 3.27 -12.58
CA GLY A 177 -11.82 2.04 -13.28
C GLY A 177 -13.32 1.78 -13.41
N ASN A 178 -13.66 0.88 -14.34
CA ASN A 178 -15.00 0.34 -14.54
C ASN A 178 -15.15 -1.10 -14.02
N GLY A 179 -14.21 -1.58 -13.20
CA GLY A 179 -14.14 -2.97 -12.73
C GLY A 179 -13.31 -3.90 -13.61
N LEU A 180 -12.79 -3.42 -14.75
CA LEU A 180 -11.92 -4.20 -15.66
C LEU A 180 -10.54 -3.55 -15.87
N ALA A 181 -10.40 -2.27 -15.55
CA ALA A 181 -9.14 -1.55 -15.68
C ALA A 181 -8.18 -1.86 -14.52
N SER A 182 -6.89 -1.84 -14.80
CA SER A 182 -5.82 -2.13 -13.84
C SER A 182 -4.74 -1.05 -13.90
N ILE A 183 -4.18 -0.67 -12.75
CA ILE A 183 -2.92 0.09 -12.73
C ILE A 183 -1.74 -0.85 -12.47
N THR A 184 -0.64 -0.65 -13.20
CA THR A 184 0.65 -1.28 -12.92
C THR A 184 1.71 -0.21 -12.71
N LEU A 185 2.35 -0.20 -11.55
CA LEU A 185 3.59 0.52 -11.31
C LEU A 185 4.72 -0.51 -11.24
N ASP A 186 5.72 -0.40 -12.12
CA ASP A 186 6.86 -1.33 -12.20
C ASP A 186 8.15 -0.51 -12.28
N SER A 187 8.97 -0.47 -11.23
CA SER A 187 10.12 0.45 -11.17
C SER A 187 9.68 1.90 -11.43
N ALA A 188 8.64 2.34 -10.72
CA ALA A 188 8.09 3.69 -10.85
C ALA A 188 8.10 4.42 -9.52
N VAL A 189 8.30 5.74 -9.58
CA VAL A 189 8.33 6.65 -8.44
C VAL A 189 7.20 7.65 -8.59
N VAL A 190 6.34 7.78 -7.58
CA VAL A 190 5.29 8.82 -7.52
C VAL A 190 5.46 9.59 -6.21
N GLN A 191 5.72 10.90 -6.28
CA GLN A 191 6.01 11.63 -5.05
C GLN A 191 5.60 13.11 -5.03
N ASN A 192 5.50 13.67 -3.82
CA ASN A 192 5.19 15.08 -3.55
C ASN A 192 3.78 15.51 -4.00
N PHE A 193 2.79 14.69 -3.66
CA PHE A 193 1.37 14.94 -3.89
C PHE A 193 0.59 14.79 -2.58
N GLU A 194 -0.59 15.40 -2.45
CA GLU A 194 -1.44 15.13 -1.29
C GLU A 194 -1.83 13.65 -1.25
N VAL A 195 -2.28 13.13 -2.40
CA VAL A 195 -2.47 11.70 -2.61
C VAL A 195 -1.49 11.22 -3.68
N GLY A 196 -0.64 10.24 -3.37
CA GLY A 196 0.31 9.73 -4.36
C GLY A 196 -0.41 9.02 -5.51
N VAL A 197 -1.07 7.91 -5.17
CA VAL A 197 -1.80 7.06 -6.12
C VAL A 197 -3.19 6.73 -5.57
N LYS A 198 -4.22 6.95 -6.38
CA LYS A 198 -5.60 6.56 -6.06
C LYS A 198 -6.17 5.64 -7.14
N VAL A 199 -6.71 4.51 -6.72
CA VAL A 199 -7.39 3.57 -7.62
C VAL A 199 -8.79 3.31 -7.10
N ARG A 200 -9.78 3.47 -7.98
CA ARG A 200 -11.17 3.14 -7.73
C ARG A 200 -11.63 2.06 -8.71
N LYS A 201 -12.28 0.99 -8.21
CA LYS A 201 -12.81 -0.11 -9.03
C LYS A 201 -11.76 -0.72 -9.98
N GLY A 202 -10.53 -0.87 -9.50
CA GLY A 202 -9.45 -1.51 -10.24
C GLY A 202 -9.45 -3.03 -10.08
N TYR A 203 -8.98 -3.74 -11.09
CA TYR A 203 -8.91 -5.21 -11.15
C TYR A 203 -7.45 -5.66 -11.30
N TYR A 204 -6.94 -6.49 -10.39
CA TYR A 204 -5.55 -6.98 -10.38
C TYR A 204 -4.49 -5.86 -10.49
N ASN A 205 -4.63 -4.80 -9.69
CA ASN A 205 -3.62 -3.74 -9.62
C ASN A 205 -2.28 -4.31 -9.14
N ARG A 206 -1.17 -3.81 -9.70
CA ARG A 206 0.16 -4.34 -9.45
C ARG A 206 1.17 -3.23 -9.14
N PHE A 207 1.90 -3.36 -8.05
CA PHE A 207 2.96 -2.45 -7.65
C PHE A 207 4.25 -3.25 -7.44
N VAL A 208 5.27 -3.05 -8.26
CA VAL A 208 6.51 -3.84 -8.24
C VAL A 208 7.69 -2.91 -8.18
N ASN A 209 8.54 -3.10 -7.17
CA ASN A 209 9.80 -2.35 -7.06
C ASN A 209 9.55 -0.84 -7.24
N SER A 210 8.54 -0.32 -6.56
CA SER A 210 8.04 1.04 -6.76
C SER A 210 8.15 1.84 -5.47
N TYR A 211 8.23 3.16 -5.63
CA TYR A 211 8.23 4.11 -4.52
C TYR A 211 7.01 5.03 -4.64
N ILE A 212 6.27 5.19 -3.55
CA ILE A 212 5.25 6.24 -3.43
C ILE A 212 5.51 7.01 -2.15
N GLY A 213 5.96 8.26 -2.26
CA GLY A 213 6.50 8.97 -1.10
C GLY A 213 6.23 10.46 -1.06
N TYR A 214 6.47 11.03 0.12
CA TYR A 214 6.21 12.43 0.42
C TYR A 214 4.77 12.83 0.11
N CYS A 215 3.81 12.06 0.63
CA CYS A 215 2.39 12.33 0.47
C CYS A 215 1.65 12.38 1.82
N SER A 216 0.53 13.09 1.89
CA SER A 216 -0.39 12.98 3.04
C SER A 216 -1.00 11.59 3.09
N THR A 217 -1.41 11.06 1.94
CA THR A 217 -1.83 9.65 1.79
C THR A 217 -1.19 9.04 0.56
N CYS A 218 -0.24 8.12 0.73
CA CYS A 218 0.55 7.64 -0.41
C CYS A 218 -0.28 6.76 -1.36
N LEU A 219 -1.00 5.77 -0.85
CA LEU A 219 -1.78 4.85 -1.67
C LEU A 219 -3.23 4.74 -1.19
N VAL A 220 -4.19 4.98 -2.08
CA VAL A 220 -5.62 4.80 -1.81
C VAL A 220 -6.19 3.77 -2.78
N LEU A 221 -6.78 2.71 -2.25
CA LEU A 221 -7.47 1.68 -3.02
C LEU A 221 -8.94 1.57 -2.56
N GLU A 222 -9.87 1.85 -3.46
CA GLU A 222 -11.31 1.85 -3.21
C GLU A 222 -12.01 0.82 -4.10
N ASN A 223 -12.70 -0.15 -3.49
CA ASN A 223 -13.39 -1.23 -4.20
C ASN A 223 -12.53 -1.94 -5.25
N CYS A 224 -11.27 -2.24 -4.88
CA CYS A 224 -10.31 -2.86 -5.77
C CYS A 224 -10.24 -4.37 -5.56
N TYR A 225 -10.39 -5.13 -6.63
CA TYR A 225 -10.28 -6.58 -6.58
C TYR A 225 -8.83 -7.02 -6.75
N ASN A 226 -8.31 -7.69 -5.72
CA ASN A 226 -7.05 -8.43 -5.73
C ASN A 226 -5.81 -7.62 -6.17
N ALA A 227 -5.52 -6.53 -5.46
CA ALA A 227 -4.29 -5.77 -5.65
C ALA A 227 -3.09 -6.50 -5.04
N THR A 228 -1.93 -6.41 -5.69
CA THR A 228 -0.67 -7.00 -5.21
C THR A 228 0.45 -5.99 -5.27
N ALA A 229 1.26 -5.92 -4.21
CA ALA A 229 2.50 -5.18 -4.19
C ALA A 229 3.68 -6.09 -3.80
N SER A 230 4.81 -5.92 -4.48
CA SER A 230 6.07 -6.59 -4.18
C SER A 230 7.18 -5.55 -4.13
N SER A 231 7.89 -5.45 -3.01
CA SER A 231 8.93 -4.43 -2.79
C SER A 231 8.40 -3.01 -3.08
N LEU A 232 7.26 -2.68 -2.48
CA LEU A 232 6.69 -1.33 -2.54
C LEU A 232 7.18 -0.54 -1.33
N SER A 233 7.81 0.59 -1.59
CA SER A 233 8.32 1.50 -0.56
C SER A 233 7.40 2.71 -0.47
N ILE A 234 6.79 2.88 0.70
CA ILE A 234 5.87 3.97 1.02
C ILE A 234 6.53 4.90 2.02
N ARG A 235 6.57 6.20 1.73
CA ARG A 235 7.03 7.22 2.66
C ARG A 235 5.96 8.29 2.84
N ALA A 236 5.15 8.17 3.88
CA ALA A 236 4.14 9.17 4.19
C ALA A 236 4.78 10.44 4.80
N GLY A 237 4.04 11.55 4.77
CA GLY A 237 4.46 12.82 5.36
C GLY A 237 5.36 13.66 4.45
N TYR A 238 5.09 14.96 4.44
CA TYR A 238 5.89 15.95 3.72
C TYR A 238 7.21 16.22 4.43
N GLY A 239 8.28 16.45 3.66
CA GLY A 239 9.61 16.76 4.16
C GLY A 239 9.72 18.04 5.02
N GLY A 240 8.66 18.84 5.15
CA GLY A 240 8.69 20.09 5.92
C GLY A 240 7.41 20.53 6.64
N SER A 241 6.27 19.84 6.48
CA SER A 241 5.00 20.25 7.11
C SER A 241 4.71 19.45 8.39
N THR A 242 4.43 20.16 9.48
CA THR A 242 4.10 19.61 10.80
C THR A 242 2.60 19.41 11.04
N ALA A 243 1.73 19.77 10.08
CA ALA A 243 0.30 19.96 10.31
C ALA A 243 -0.62 18.87 9.72
N LEU A 244 -0.08 17.75 9.22
CA LEU A 244 -0.88 16.74 8.52
C LEU A 244 -0.86 15.39 9.24
N THR A 245 -2.07 14.86 9.45
CA THR A 245 -2.33 13.45 9.74
C THR A 245 -1.98 12.65 8.48
N ASN A 246 -0.86 11.92 8.51
CA ASN A 246 -0.33 11.22 7.35
C ASN A 246 -0.62 9.73 7.44
N ILE A 247 -1.05 9.16 6.31
CA ILE A 247 -1.43 7.76 6.15
C ILE A 247 -0.56 7.14 5.05
N GLY A 248 0.02 5.96 5.29
CA GLY A 248 0.73 5.25 4.22
C GLY A 248 -0.23 4.72 3.15
N ILE A 249 -1.12 3.82 3.56
CA ILE A 249 -2.05 3.10 2.68
C ILE A 249 -3.46 3.17 3.25
N LEU A 250 -4.44 3.49 2.41
CA LEU A 250 -5.87 3.51 2.75
C LEU A 250 -6.65 2.52 1.87
N LEU A 251 -7.30 1.54 2.49
CA LEU A 251 -8.10 0.51 1.84
C LEU A 251 -9.58 0.68 2.19
N LEU A 252 -10.42 0.81 1.16
CA LEU A 252 -11.84 1.11 1.29
C LEU A 252 -12.71 0.12 0.49
N ASP A 253 -13.93 -0.09 0.97
CA ASP A 253 -15.07 -0.63 0.22
C ASP A 253 -14.83 -1.99 -0.47
N GLY A 254 -14.43 -3.03 0.26
CA GLY A 254 -14.28 -4.38 -0.30
C GLY A 254 -12.93 -4.64 -0.95
N THR A 255 -11.93 -3.79 -0.70
CA THR A 255 -10.61 -3.93 -1.31
C THR A 255 -9.82 -5.11 -0.75
N ASN A 256 -9.07 -5.81 -1.60
CA ASN A 256 -8.07 -6.80 -1.20
C ASN A 256 -6.67 -6.37 -1.65
N LEU A 257 -5.71 -6.33 -0.72
CA LEU A 257 -4.31 -6.02 -1.00
C LEU A 257 -3.37 -7.05 -0.39
N ASN A 258 -2.45 -7.60 -1.19
CA ASN A 258 -1.35 -8.44 -0.70
C ASN A 258 -0.02 -7.71 -0.89
N LEU A 259 0.76 -7.56 0.18
CA LEU A 259 2.05 -6.88 0.21
C LEU A 259 3.16 -7.91 0.52
N PHE A 260 4.21 -7.94 -0.32
CA PHE A 260 5.37 -8.81 -0.17
C PHE A 260 6.67 -8.00 -0.17
N GLY A 261 7.28 -7.82 0.99
CA GLY A 261 8.45 -6.96 1.17
C GLY A 261 8.16 -5.47 0.92
N GLY A 262 9.16 -4.63 1.20
CA GLY A 262 9.04 -3.17 1.11
C GLY A 262 8.83 -2.51 2.49
N SER A 263 8.40 -1.25 2.47
CA SER A 263 8.33 -0.42 3.67
C SER A 263 7.11 0.50 3.68
N VAL A 264 6.64 0.83 4.88
CA VAL A 264 5.66 1.89 5.13
C VAL A 264 6.17 2.76 6.26
N GLU A 265 6.67 3.92 5.88
CA GLU A 265 7.51 4.79 6.72
C GLU A 265 6.90 6.19 6.87
N SER A 266 7.37 6.92 7.89
CA SER A 266 7.09 8.32 8.18
C SER A 266 5.60 8.69 8.31
N PHE A 267 4.73 7.72 8.61
CA PHE A 267 3.31 7.98 8.89
C PHE A 267 3.10 8.54 10.30
N SER A 268 2.09 9.41 10.47
CA SER A 268 1.76 10.01 11.77
C SER A 268 0.43 9.54 12.38
N ASP A 269 -0.49 8.98 11.57
CA ASP A 269 -1.70 8.30 12.08
C ASP A 269 -1.64 6.79 11.86
N ALA A 270 -1.46 6.35 10.62
CA ALA A 270 -1.34 4.92 10.38
C ALA A 270 -0.53 4.56 9.16
N GLY A 271 0.19 3.44 9.26
CA GLY A 271 0.83 2.82 8.11
C GLY A 271 -0.23 2.37 7.12
N ILE A 272 -1.20 1.60 7.59
CA ILE A 272 -2.36 1.13 6.82
C ILE A 272 -3.65 1.40 7.60
N ILE A 273 -4.65 1.94 6.93
CA ILE A 273 -6.03 2.01 7.39
C ILE A 273 -6.90 1.12 6.50
N LEU A 274 -7.77 0.31 7.10
CA LEU A 274 -8.70 -0.54 6.37
C LEU A 274 -10.14 -0.38 6.85
N SER A 275 -11.05 -0.19 5.89
CA SER A 275 -12.52 -0.17 6.03
C SER A 275 -13.12 -1.18 5.04
N SER A 276 -13.90 -2.14 5.55
CA SER A 276 -14.52 -3.23 4.82
C SER A 276 -13.59 -3.94 3.84
N SER A 277 -12.31 -4.08 4.21
CA SER A 277 -11.23 -4.48 3.31
C SER A 277 -10.31 -5.55 3.92
N ARG A 278 -9.49 -6.18 3.09
CA ARG A 278 -8.58 -7.25 3.50
C ARG A 278 -7.16 -6.91 3.13
N ILE A 279 -6.23 -7.15 4.04
CA ILE A 279 -4.81 -6.98 3.79
C ILE A 279 -4.00 -8.20 4.24
N SER A 280 -3.03 -8.58 3.42
CA SER A 280 -1.98 -9.54 3.77
C SER A 280 -0.61 -8.86 3.67
N CYS A 281 0.09 -8.73 4.80
CA CYS A 281 1.43 -8.17 4.89
C CYS A 281 2.45 -9.29 5.11
N MET A 282 3.42 -9.42 4.22
CA MET A 282 4.48 -10.43 4.31
C MET A 282 5.84 -9.74 4.22
N GLY A 283 6.60 -9.70 5.32
CA GLY A 283 7.95 -9.13 5.31
C GLY A 283 8.01 -7.61 5.18
N ILE A 284 7.01 -6.88 5.68
CA ILE A 284 6.92 -5.42 5.55
C ILE A 284 7.63 -4.73 6.71
N TYR A 285 8.41 -3.69 6.44
CA TYR A 285 8.95 -2.78 7.45
C TYR A 285 7.96 -1.64 7.76
N PHE A 286 7.74 -1.35 9.04
CA PHE A 286 6.87 -0.26 9.49
C PHE A 286 7.60 0.71 10.42
N GLU A 287 7.49 2.01 10.12
CA GLU A 287 8.04 3.07 10.95
C GLU A 287 7.17 4.34 10.92
N GLY A 288 6.53 4.69 12.03
CA GLY A 288 5.70 5.89 12.11
C GLY A 288 6.46 7.14 12.57
N GLU A 289 7.47 7.63 11.84
CA GLU A 289 8.21 8.83 12.28
C GLU A 289 7.25 10.03 12.51
N LYS A 290 7.15 10.54 13.75
CA LYS A 290 6.23 11.61 14.22
C LYS A 290 4.79 11.16 14.56
N ALA A 291 4.58 9.88 14.83
CA ALA A 291 3.31 9.37 15.34
C ALA A 291 3.03 9.76 16.81
N ASP A 292 1.73 9.83 17.16
CA ASP A 292 1.24 10.02 18.52
C ASP A 292 0.78 8.70 19.17
N ASP A 293 0.16 8.78 20.36
CA ASP A 293 -0.33 7.61 21.11
C ASP A 293 -1.56 6.92 20.50
N GLN A 294 -2.14 7.51 19.45
CA GLN A 294 -3.25 6.96 18.69
C GLN A 294 -2.80 6.26 17.41
N ALA A 295 -1.56 6.49 17.01
CA ALA A 295 -1.03 5.99 15.76
C ALA A 295 -0.71 4.49 15.81
N SER A 296 -0.92 3.80 14.70
CA SER A 296 -0.73 2.34 14.61
C SER A 296 -0.24 1.92 13.22
N CYS A 297 0.57 0.86 13.12
CA CYS A 297 0.98 0.35 11.81
C CYS A 297 -0.23 -0.10 10.97
N ILE A 298 -1.23 -0.73 11.59
CA ILE A 298 -2.46 -1.19 10.95
C ILE A 298 -3.67 -0.81 11.81
N LYS A 299 -4.62 -0.06 11.24
CA LYS A 299 -5.84 0.43 11.91
C LYS A 299 -7.10 -0.14 11.25
N VAL A 300 -7.88 -0.88 12.02
CA VAL A 300 -9.15 -1.48 11.57
C VAL A 300 -10.31 -0.53 11.88
N LEU A 301 -11.12 -0.16 10.88
CA LEU A 301 -12.23 0.79 11.08
C LEU A 301 -13.61 0.13 11.24
N ASP A 302 -13.81 -1.09 10.73
CA ASP A 302 -15.11 -1.77 10.80
C ASP A 302 -15.03 -3.31 10.89
N ASN A 303 -16.20 -3.93 10.97
CA ASN A 303 -16.38 -5.36 11.24
C ASN A 303 -15.96 -6.30 10.10
N ASN A 304 -15.86 -5.78 8.89
CA ASN A 304 -15.61 -6.53 7.67
C ASN A 304 -14.12 -6.57 7.30
N CYS A 305 -13.28 -5.96 8.15
CA CYS A 305 -11.85 -5.91 7.98
C CYS A 305 -11.16 -7.24 8.31
N ARG A 306 -10.14 -7.60 7.53
CA ARG A 306 -9.32 -8.80 7.75
C ARG A 306 -7.84 -8.45 7.61
N VAL A 307 -7.04 -8.86 8.59
CA VAL A 307 -5.60 -8.61 8.63
C VAL A 307 -4.86 -9.93 8.72
N MET A 308 -3.91 -10.14 7.81
CA MET A 308 -2.89 -11.16 7.91
C MET A 308 -1.53 -10.47 7.90
N ALA A 309 -0.67 -10.71 8.89
CA ALA A 309 0.66 -10.13 8.96
C ALA A 309 1.68 -11.20 9.34
N ALA A 310 2.72 -11.40 8.53
CA ALA A 310 3.78 -12.33 8.87
C ALA A 310 5.17 -11.86 8.48
N ASN A 311 6.15 -12.17 9.34
CA ASN A 311 7.56 -11.81 9.18
C ASN A 311 7.80 -10.29 9.01
N CYS A 312 6.87 -9.44 9.42
CA CYS A 312 7.04 -7.99 9.37
C CYS A 312 8.07 -7.54 10.41
N HIS A 313 8.70 -6.39 10.16
CA HIS A 313 9.57 -5.72 11.11
C HIS A 313 8.95 -4.36 11.46
N THR A 314 8.80 -4.06 12.74
CA THR A 314 8.09 -2.85 13.17
C THR A 314 8.80 -2.14 14.32
N TYR A 315 8.90 -0.83 14.18
CA TYR A 315 9.53 0.05 15.16
C TYR A 315 8.47 0.74 16.04
N LEU A 316 8.40 0.37 17.32
CA LEU A 316 7.39 0.80 18.29
C LEU A 316 8.05 1.56 19.46
N LYS A 317 8.47 2.80 19.22
CA LYS A 317 9.16 3.66 20.22
C LYS A 317 8.49 5.03 20.40
N ILE A 318 8.92 5.78 21.42
CA ILE A 318 8.47 7.17 21.65
C ILE A 318 8.73 8.03 20.40
N GLY A 319 7.74 8.82 19.99
CA GLY A 319 7.76 9.60 18.75
C GLY A 319 7.50 8.78 17.49
N HIS A 320 7.13 7.51 17.65
CA HIS A 320 6.73 6.57 16.61
C HIS A 320 5.37 5.92 16.92
N SER A 321 4.96 4.94 16.12
CA SER A 321 3.68 4.24 16.28
C SER A 321 3.53 3.58 17.65
N SER A 322 2.36 3.75 18.27
CA SER A 322 2.02 3.23 19.61
C SER A 322 1.67 1.74 19.62
N SER A 323 1.30 1.18 18.46
CA SER A 323 0.87 -0.21 18.31
C SER A 323 1.08 -0.72 16.90
N PHE A 324 1.22 -2.04 16.77
CA PHE A 324 1.26 -2.70 15.48
C PHE A 324 -0.15 -2.80 14.87
N VAL A 325 -1.10 -3.38 15.61
CA VAL A 325 -2.52 -3.44 15.18
C VAL A 325 -3.41 -2.75 16.21
N ARG A 326 -4.28 -1.86 15.74
CA ARG A 326 -5.30 -1.20 16.55
C ARG A 326 -6.70 -1.50 16.04
N ILE A 327 -7.58 -1.89 16.98
CA ILE A 327 -9.02 -2.08 16.75
C ILE A 327 -9.79 -1.18 17.73
N PRO A 328 -10.51 -0.16 17.27
CA PRO A 328 -11.25 0.77 18.12
C PRO A 328 -12.52 0.12 18.68
N SER A 329 -13.10 0.74 19.71
CA SER A 329 -14.27 0.24 20.45
C SER A 329 -15.56 0.14 19.64
N THR A 330 -15.63 0.83 18.50
CA THR A 330 -16.76 0.81 17.56
C THR A 330 -16.81 -0.45 16.71
N VAL A 331 -15.70 -1.19 16.61
CA VAL A 331 -15.63 -2.47 15.92
C VAL A 331 -16.11 -3.55 16.89
N THR A 332 -16.93 -4.47 16.40
CA THR A 332 -17.50 -5.59 17.16
C THR A 332 -17.17 -6.96 16.58
N SER A 333 -16.42 -6.99 15.46
CA SER A 333 -15.89 -8.20 14.84
C SER A 333 -14.60 -7.87 14.09
N ALA A 334 -13.57 -8.70 14.20
CA ALA A 334 -12.37 -8.56 13.38
C ALA A 334 -11.65 -9.89 13.26
N HIS A 335 -10.90 -10.08 12.18
CA HIS A 335 -10.00 -11.22 12.06
C HIS A 335 -8.58 -10.71 11.89
N VAL A 336 -7.71 -11.13 12.81
CA VAL A 336 -6.29 -10.79 12.81
C VAL A 336 -5.52 -12.09 12.90
N TYR A 337 -4.70 -12.35 11.91
CA TYR A 337 -3.69 -13.40 11.94
C TYR A 337 -2.31 -12.75 11.92
N SER A 338 -1.48 -13.05 12.90
CA SER A 338 -0.14 -12.49 13.04
C SER A 338 0.89 -13.58 13.31
N LYS A 339 2.00 -13.60 12.57
CA LYS A 339 3.01 -14.64 12.72
C LYS A 339 4.46 -14.21 12.50
N ASN A 340 5.37 -14.60 13.41
CA ASN A 340 6.82 -14.41 13.27
C ASN A 340 7.26 -12.95 13.03
N ASN A 341 6.49 -11.97 13.51
CA ASN A 341 6.85 -10.56 13.35
C ASN A 341 7.95 -10.15 14.36
N GLN A 342 8.81 -9.22 13.96
CA GLN A 342 9.84 -8.61 14.82
C GLN A 342 9.39 -7.23 15.25
N PHE A 343 9.51 -6.96 16.55
CA PHE A 343 9.19 -5.66 17.14
C PHE A 343 10.39 -5.10 17.87
N GLU A 344 10.70 -3.84 17.62
CA GLU A 344 11.77 -3.10 18.28
C GLU A 344 11.18 -1.99 19.16
N TYR A 345 11.64 -1.91 20.40
CA TYR A 345 11.16 -0.99 21.44
C TYR A 345 12.33 -0.26 22.10
N THR A 346 12.07 0.88 22.73
CA THR A 346 13.04 1.61 23.58
C THR A 346 12.60 1.61 25.04
N ASP A 347 13.54 1.63 25.98
CA ASP A 347 13.29 1.66 27.41
C ASP A 347 12.38 2.84 27.85
N GLY A 348 11.45 2.58 28.77
CA GLY A 348 10.80 3.65 29.55
C GLY A 348 9.39 4.14 29.11
N TRP A 349 8.60 3.33 28.41
CA TRP A 349 7.22 3.71 28.04
C TRP A 349 6.22 2.54 28.06
N TYR A 350 4.93 2.86 28.24
CA TYR A 350 3.82 1.90 28.11
C TYR A 350 3.36 1.77 26.66
N THR A 351 3.93 0.83 25.92
CA THR A 351 3.53 0.52 24.53
C THR A 351 2.75 -0.80 24.48
N SER A 352 1.70 -0.87 23.67
CA SER A 352 0.94 -2.12 23.43
C SER A 352 1.14 -2.57 21.98
N VAL A 353 1.66 -3.78 21.77
CA VAL A 353 1.84 -4.33 20.41
C VAL A 353 0.51 -4.44 19.69
N TYR A 354 -0.47 -5.05 20.36
CA TYR A 354 -1.84 -5.18 19.89
C TYR A 354 -2.77 -4.38 20.80
N LYS A 355 -3.50 -3.42 20.25
CA LYS A 355 -4.43 -2.55 20.98
C LYS A 355 -5.87 -2.89 20.60
N PHE A 356 -6.59 -3.55 21.52
CA PHE A 356 -7.98 -3.95 21.31
C PHE A 356 -8.89 -3.17 22.26
N GLU A 357 -9.60 -2.18 21.72
CA GLU A 357 -10.50 -1.32 22.48
C GLU A 357 -11.95 -1.83 22.46
N ALA A 358 -12.18 -3.03 21.91
CA ALA A 358 -13.48 -3.65 21.73
C ALA A 358 -14.22 -3.87 23.05
N THR A 359 -15.54 -3.74 22.98
CA THR A 359 -16.45 -3.82 24.13
C THR A 359 -17.15 -5.19 24.22
N ASN A 360 -17.04 -5.99 23.17
CA ASN A 360 -17.49 -7.38 23.08
C ASN A 360 -16.57 -8.10 22.08
N PHE A 361 -16.06 -9.28 22.46
CA PHE A 361 -15.18 -10.08 21.62
C PHE A 361 -15.89 -11.22 20.85
N GLU A 362 -17.20 -11.43 20.99
CA GLU A 362 -17.94 -12.56 20.34
C GLU A 362 -17.65 -12.75 18.85
N GLY A 363 -17.52 -11.66 18.09
CA GLY A 363 -17.24 -11.70 16.65
C GLY A 363 -15.75 -11.69 16.28
N TYR A 364 -14.85 -11.82 17.24
CA TYR A 364 -13.41 -11.70 17.02
C TYR A 364 -12.74 -13.06 16.83
N THR A 365 -11.83 -13.13 15.86
CA THR A 365 -10.91 -14.25 15.66
C THR A 365 -9.50 -13.70 15.56
N ILE A 366 -8.74 -13.77 16.65
CA ILE A 366 -7.37 -13.25 16.72
C ILE A 366 -6.43 -14.44 16.97
N ASP A 367 -5.49 -14.65 16.07
CA ASP A 367 -4.44 -15.69 16.17
C ASP A 367 -3.08 -15.03 15.99
N ILE A 368 -2.25 -15.11 17.04
CA ILE A 368 -0.92 -14.52 17.11
C ILE A 368 0.07 -15.63 17.45
N SER A 369 1.10 -15.83 16.63
CA SER A 369 2.06 -16.92 16.84
C SER A 369 3.50 -16.54 16.51
N GLY A 370 4.44 -16.81 17.42
CA GLY A 370 5.87 -16.67 17.15
C GLY A 370 6.38 -15.24 16.91
N ASP A 371 5.59 -14.20 17.15
CA ASP A 371 6.16 -12.84 17.12
C ASP A 371 7.06 -12.59 18.35
N ASN A 372 8.06 -11.73 18.12
CA ASN A 372 9.15 -11.32 19.00
C ASN A 372 10.25 -12.36 19.25
N TYR A 373 11.19 -12.48 18.29
CA TYR A 373 12.32 -13.42 18.35
C TYR A 373 13.64 -12.80 18.86
N LYS A 374 13.69 -11.55 19.34
CA LYS A 374 14.98 -10.91 19.69
C LYS A 374 15.03 -9.97 20.90
N ASN A 375 13.92 -9.43 21.38
CA ASN A 375 13.95 -8.48 22.49
C ASN A 375 13.09 -8.97 23.64
N ASP A 376 13.65 -9.04 24.84
CA ASP A 376 12.85 -9.20 26.05
C ASP A 376 11.88 -8.03 26.17
N VAL A 377 10.63 -8.31 26.54
CA VAL A 377 9.65 -7.24 26.76
C VAL A 377 10.17 -6.38 27.90
N ILE A 378 10.50 -5.12 27.58
CA ILE A 378 11.02 -4.18 28.57
C ILE A 378 9.89 -3.80 29.53
N ALA A 379 10.23 -3.59 30.81
CA ALA A 379 9.31 -3.16 31.85
C ALA A 379 8.44 -1.97 31.42
N GLY A 380 7.11 -2.13 31.48
CA GLY A 380 6.12 -1.14 31.03
C GLY A 380 5.42 -1.49 29.71
N SER A 381 6.01 -2.34 28.87
CA SER A 381 5.38 -2.77 27.61
C SER A 381 4.39 -3.92 27.83
N SER A 382 3.32 -3.95 27.02
CA SER A 382 2.32 -5.03 27.02
C SER A 382 2.19 -5.64 25.62
N TYR A 383 2.02 -6.95 25.57
CA TYR A 383 1.79 -7.62 24.28
C TYR A 383 0.36 -7.34 23.77
N ILE A 384 -0.60 -7.29 24.68
CA ILE A 384 -1.99 -6.92 24.41
C ILE A 384 -2.45 -5.89 25.44
N SER A 385 -3.12 -4.84 24.96
CA SER A 385 -3.91 -3.94 25.80
C SER A 385 -5.40 -4.10 25.50
N ILE A 386 -6.18 -4.42 26.53
CA ILE A 386 -7.65 -4.49 26.52
C ILE A 386 -8.17 -3.45 27.51
N THR A 387 -8.97 -2.49 27.06
CA THR A 387 -9.44 -1.40 27.92
C THR A 387 -10.52 -1.91 28.91
N PRO A 388 -10.40 -1.67 30.24
CA PRO A 388 -11.22 -2.33 31.27
C PRO A 388 -12.73 -2.01 31.30
N SER A 389 -13.20 -0.97 30.61
CA SER A 389 -14.54 -0.42 30.84
C SER A 389 -15.68 -1.35 30.43
N LEU A 390 -15.45 -2.42 29.65
CA LEU A 390 -16.53 -3.13 28.95
C LEU A 390 -16.36 -4.66 28.82
N LEU A 391 -15.64 -5.32 29.74
CA LEU A 391 -15.56 -6.80 29.75
C LEU A 391 -16.92 -7.44 30.12
N LYS A 392 -17.82 -7.63 29.15
CA LYS A 392 -18.94 -8.60 29.26
C LYS A 392 -18.66 -9.84 28.41
N LYS A 393 -19.03 -10.99 28.98
CA LYS A 393 -18.84 -12.35 28.42
C LYS A 393 -19.08 -12.40 26.92
N GLY A 394 -18.12 -12.95 26.19
CA GLY A 394 -18.24 -13.24 24.76
C GLY A 394 -17.44 -14.47 24.33
N LYS A 395 -17.93 -15.18 23.30
CA LYS A 395 -17.38 -16.41 22.70
C LYS A 395 -16.22 -16.19 21.70
N GLY A 396 -15.61 -15.01 21.67
CA GLY A 396 -14.44 -14.73 20.83
C GLY A 396 -13.21 -15.52 21.23
N MET A 397 -12.30 -15.72 20.28
CA MET A 397 -11.03 -16.41 20.52
C MET A 397 -9.87 -15.45 20.25
N ILE A 398 -9.05 -15.21 21.28
CA ILE A 398 -7.72 -14.60 21.15
C ILE A 398 -6.73 -15.69 21.53
N GLN A 399 -5.95 -16.17 20.55
CA GLN A 399 -4.91 -17.15 20.76
C GLN A 399 -3.54 -16.49 20.60
N ILE A 400 -2.67 -16.66 21.59
CA ILE A 400 -1.26 -16.28 21.52
C ILE A 400 -0.41 -17.53 21.73
N THR A 401 0.46 -17.84 20.77
CA THR A 401 1.31 -19.04 20.81
C THR A 401 2.79 -18.66 20.76
N TYR A 402 3.55 -19.03 21.80
CA TYR A 402 5.01 -18.88 21.84
C TYR A 402 5.72 -20.24 21.63
N PRO A 403 6.96 -20.25 21.08
CA PRO A 403 7.79 -21.45 21.07
C PRO A 403 8.07 -21.98 22.48
N THR A 404 8.16 -23.29 22.62
CA THR A 404 8.48 -23.95 23.89
C THR A 404 9.83 -23.47 24.43
N GLY A 405 9.87 -22.97 25.66
CA GLY A 405 11.08 -22.47 26.34
C GLY A 405 11.32 -20.95 26.26
N HIS A 406 10.44 -20.19 25.61
CA HIS A 406 10.53 -18.73 25.57
C HIS A 406 10.19 -18.11 26.93
N GLU A 407 10.95 -17.09 27.38
CA GLU A 407 10.80 -16.49 28.72
C GLU A 407 9.39 -15.92 28.96
N LEU A 408 8.79 -15.32 27.93
CA LEU A 408 7.42 -14.78 27.99
C LEU A 408 6.30 -15.83 28.00
N ALA A 409 6.60 -17.10 27.72
CA ALA A 409 5.59 -18.17 27.76
C ALA A 409 5.04 -18.43 29.18
N GLY A 410 5.66 -17.84 30.22
CA GLY A 410 5.27 -17.99 31.63
C GLY A 410 4.91 -16.71 32.40
N THR A 411 5.19 -15.50 31.90
CA THR A 411 5.22 -14.28 32.74
C THR A 411 4.12 -13.25 32.48
N HIS A 412 3.55 -13.15 31.27
CA HIS A 412 2.68 -12.01 30.91
C HIS A 412 1.43 -12.35 30.07
N LEU A 413 0.93 -13.58 30.15
CA LEU A 413 -0.32 -13.97 29.46
C LEU A 413 -1.56 -13.61 30.30
N SER A 414 -2.15 -12.45 30.07
CA SER A 414 -3.53 -12.14 30.50
C SER A 414 -4.50 -12.62 29.42
N ASN A 415 -4.96 -13.87 29.52
CA ASN A 415 -5.84 -14.47 28.52
C ASN A 415 -7.32 -14.17 28.77
N LEU A 416 -7.97 -13.62 27.73
CA LEU A 416 -9.37 -13.82 27.43
C LEU A 416 -9.46 -15.09 26.55
N ASN A 417 -9.80 -16.23 27.17
CA ASN A 417 -10.19 -17.49 26.51
C ASN A 417 -9.15 -18.32 25.73
N THR A 418 -7.90 -18.39 26.15
CA THR A 418 -7.08 -19.59 25.85
C THR A 418 -6.32 -20.06 27.07
N VAL A 419 -6.16 -21.38 27.20
CA VAL A 419 -5.59 -22.10 28.34
C VAL A 419 -4.24 -21.49 28.75
N SER A 420 -4.18 -20.89 29.95
CA SER A 420 -3.02 -20.18 30.51
C SER A 420 -2.14 -21.12 31.35
N PRO A 421 -0.84 -20.78 31.55
CA PRO A 421 0.13 -21.57 32.30
C PRO A 421 -0.10 -21.47 33.81
N TYR A 422 0.41 -22.46 34.54
CA TYR A 422 0.09 -22.74 35.94
C TYR A 422 0.57 -21.67 36.94
N GLN A 423 -0.32 -21.20 37.83
CA GLN A 423 0.05 -20.33 38.97
C GLN A 423 0.53 -21.14 40.17
N TYR A 424 1.74 -20.87 40.68
CA TYR A 424 2.35 -21.58 41.83
C TYR A 424 2.09 -20.93 43.21
N ASN A 425 1.67 -19.66 43.27
CA ASN A 425 1.53 -18.89 44.52
C ASN A 425 0.18 -18.15 44.62
N ALA A 426 -0.12 -17.57 45.80
CA ALA A 426 -1.31 -16.77 46.05
C ALA A 426 -1.42 -15.57 45.08
N VAL A 427 -2.60 -15.41 44.49
CA VAL A 427 -2.88 -14.30 43.57
C VAL A 427 -3.16 -13.04 44.38
N THR A 428 -2.25 -12.06 44.32
CA THR A 428 -2.44 -10.74 44.95
C THR A 428 -3.31 -9.85 44.05
N GLY A 429 -4.20 -9.04 44.65
CA GLY A 429 -5.05 -8.11 43.89
C GLY A 429 -6.20 -8.75 43.11
N ALA A 430 -6.71 -9.91 43.55
CA ALA A 430 -7.81 -10.60 42.89
C ALA A 430 -9.07 -9.71 42.79
N GLN A 431 -9.65 -9.65 41.59
CA GLN A 431 -10.86 -8.88 41.29
C GLN A 431 -11.98 -9.80 40.84
N ASN A 432 -13.23 -9.41 41.11
CA ASN A 432 -14.40 -10.21 40.78
C ASN A 432 -14.45 -10.51 39.27
N GLY A 433 -14.56 -11.79 38.89
CA GLY A 433 -14.51 -12.26 37.51
C GLY A 433 -13.12 -12.66 37.01
N MET A 434 -12.06 -12.52 37.82
CA MET A 434 -10.72 -12.99 37.47
C MET A 434 -10.72 -14.52 37.31
N ILE A 435 -10.27 -15.03 36.16
CA ILE A 435 -10.13 -16.46 35.89
C ILE A 435 -8.65 -16.80 35.84
N THR A 436 -8.24 -17.83 36.54
CA THR A 436 -6.85 -18.31 36.52
C THR A 436 -6.80 -19.83 36.61
N THR A 437 -5.65 -20.42 36.24
CA THR A 437 -5.41 -21.86 36.34
C THR A 437 -4.31 -22.09 37.37
N PHE A 438 -4.63 -22.83 38.43
CA PHE A 438 -3.68 -23.11 39.50
C PHE A 438 -2.83 -24.32 39.14
N ALA A 439 -1.52 -24.19 39.36
CA ALA A 439 -0.63 -25.33 39.48
C ALA A 439 -1.17 -26.12 40.65
N ASN A 440 -1.62 -27.31 40.35
CA ASN A 440 -2.04 -28.28 41.34
C ASN A 440 -1.10 -28.33 42.56
N SER A 441 -1.72 -28.33 43.74
CA SER A 441 -1.08 -28.39 45.04
C SER A 441 -1.68 -29.52 45.85
N GLY A 442 -0.91 -30.58 46.04
CA GLY A 442 -1.34 -31.78 46.76
C GLY A 442 -1.54 -31.57 48.26
N TYR A 443 -1.27 -30.38 48.79
CA TYR A 443 -1.37 -30.04 50.21
C TYR A 443 -1.96 -28.63 50.42
N PRO A 444 -2.67 -28.37 51.54
CA PRO A 444 -3.31 -27.08 51.82
C PRO A 444 -2.37 -25.86 51.80
N GLY A 445 -1.05 -26.07 51.95
CA GLY A 445 -0.04 -25.00 51.94
C GLY A 445 0.39 -24.52 50.55
N ASP A 446 0.11 -25.31 49.50
CA ASP A 446 0.61 -25.06 48.14
C ASP A 446 -0.50 -24.47 47.23
N ASP A 447 -1.73 -24.32 47.75
CA ASP A 447 -2.89 -23.85 46.98
C ASP A 447 -3.19 -22.37 47.26
N GLY A 448 -2.72 -21.50 46.36
CA GLY A 448 -3.00 -20.06 46.41
C GLY A 448 -4.48 -19.68 46.36
N ALA A 449 -5.38 -20.60 46.01
CA ALA A 449 -6.84 -20.42 46.03
C ALA A 449 -7.57 -21.18 47.15
N SER A 450 -6.90 -22.07 47.90
CA SER A 450 -7.49 -22.89 48.96
C SER A 450 -8.70 -23.75 48.50
N LEU A 451 -8.63 -24.29 47.29
CA LEU A 451 -9.65 -25.13 46.64
C LEU A 451 -9.26 -26.61 46.51
N TYR A 452 -8.26 -27.08 47.27
CA TYR A 452 -7.76 -28.46 47.23
C TYR A 452 -8.87 -29.54 47.34
N GLY A 453 -8.67 -30.69 46.69
CA GLY A 453 -9.56 -31.85 46.71
C GLY A 453 -8.88 -33.12 47.22
N THR A 454 -9.64 -34.18 47.47
CA THR A 454 -9.17 -35.39 48.18
C THR A 454 -8.33 -36.36 47.32
N ILE A 455 -8.25 -36.18 45.99
CA ILE A 455 -7.60 -37.16 45.11
C ILE A 455 -6.88 -36.47 43.94
N GLY A 456 -5.56 -36.68 43.87
CA GLY A 456 -4.78 -36.64 42.64
C GLY A 456 -4.29 -35.26 42.21
N TYR A 457 -3.00 -35.22 41.85
CA TYR A 457 -2.29 -34.05 41.35
C TYR A 457 -2.84 -33.57 39.98
N THR A 458 -3.94 -32.80 39.96
CA THR A 458 -4.60 -32.37 38.71
C THR A 458 -4.82 -30.86 38.66
N PRO A 459 -4.28 -30.14 37.66
CA PRO A 459 -4.55 -28.72 37.49
C PRO A 459 -6.04 -28.44 37.33
N TYR A 460 -6.48 -27.29 37.85
CA TYR A 460 -7.85 -26.84 37.72
C TYR A 460 -7.91 -25.34 37.45
N THR A 461 -8.94 -24.94 36.72
CA THR A 461 -9.27 -23.55 36.48
C THR A 461 -10.22 -23.08 37.58
N ALA A 462 -10.00 -21.88 38.09
CA ALA A 462 -10.86 -21.24 39.08
C ALA A 462 -11.21 -19.81 38.67
N VAL A 463 -12.36 -19.34 39.13
CA VAL A 463 -12.83 -17.96 38.99
C VAL A 463 -12.91 -17.33 40.37
N TYR A 464 -12.44 -16.09 40.50
CA TYR A 464 -12.64 -15.29 41.71
C TYR A 464 -14.03 -14.66 41.64
N ASP A 465 -14.94 -15.13 42.49
CA ASP A 465 -16.34 -14.71 42.52
C ASP A 465 -16.79 -14.43 43.96
N ASN A 466 -17.24 -13.20 44.22
CA ASN A 466 -17.69 -12.69 45.52
C ASN A 466 -16.66 -12.87 46.65
N GLY A 467 -15.40 -12.51 46.37
CA GLY A 467 -14.34 -12.49 47.38
C GLY A 467 -13.69 -13.86 47.65
N ALA A 468 -14.02 -14.88 46.86
CA ALA A 468 -13.44 -16.21 46.99
C ALA A 468 -13.17 -16.84 45.62
N TRP A 469 -12.16 -17.70 45.54
CA TRP A 469 -11.94 -18.55 44.37
C TRP A 469 -12.97 -19.68 44.31
N LYS A 470 -13.41 -20.07 43.11
CA LYS A 470 -14.31 -21.20 42.87
C LYS A 470 -13.82 -22.01 41.67
N LYS A 471 -13.77 -23.35 41.79
CA LYS A 471 -13.42 -24.21 40.65
C LYS A 471 -14.45 -24.09 39.54
N ILE A 472 -13.98 -24.00 38.30
CA ILE A 472 -14.80 -24.16 37.11
C ILE A 472 -14.85 -25.68 36.80
N PRO A 473 -16.03 -26.32 36.79
CA PRO A 473 -16.14 -27.73 36.41
C PRO A 473 -15.56 -27.96 35.01
N LYS A 474 -14.84 -29.07 34.81
CA LYS A 474 -14.45 -29.51 33.47
C LYS A 474 -15.72 -29.83 32.68
N LEU A 475 -15.87 -29.25 31.48
CA LEU A 475 -16.88 -29.67 30.50
C LEU A 475 -16.49 -31.00 29.86
#